data_AF-A0A9P7U0Z9-F1
#
_entry.id   AF-A0A9P7U0Z9-F1
#
_cell.length_a   1.000
_cell.length_b   1.000
_cell.length_c   1.000
_cell.angle_alpha   90.00
_cell.angle_beta   90.00
_cell.angle_gamma   90.00
#
_symmetry.space_group_name_H-M   'P 1'
#
loop_
_entity.id
_entity.type
_entity.pdbx_description
1 polymer ?
#
loop_
_entity_poly.entity_id
_entity_poly.type
_entity_poly.pdbx_seq_one_letter_code
_entity_poly.pdbx_strand_id
1 'polypeptide(L)'
;MSAPGPSSIPTSADPRTHRPTKKRALSPTSAHAASLGALFAKPDQNIIVPSSSSLQQPKRPRHLPPEIVSNVPGSSAGAGSGDFHLYKASRRREYERLREMDEELKQSQEQVEFEKSRAEKLKRDEERTKKNREKREKMKARKAKGKTGSGEATSGVNGCQGSSREEDVGAGGDGGNTDNGQGRREPRQDAQQVSVAAPAVGLVIHDDD
;
A
#
# COMPACT_ATOMS: atom_id res chain seq x y z
N MET A 1 36.09 53.66 5.38
CA MET A 1 34.62 53.47 5.43
C MET A 1 34.29 52.81 6.75
N SER A 2 33.49 53.44 7.62
CA SER A 2 33.23 52.97 8.98
C SER A 2 32.37 51.70 8.96
N ALA A 3 32.72 50.71 9.79
CA ALA A 3 31.96 49.46 9.91
C ALA A 3 30.54 49.73 10.41
N PRO A 4 29.51 49.01 9.93
CA PRO A 4 28.15 49.17 10.42
C PRO A 4 28.09 48.78 11.91
N GLY A 5 27.79 49.75 12.77
CA GLY A 5 27.59 49.53 14.19
C GLY A 5 26.34 48.67 14.48
N PRO A 6 26.19 48.20 15.73
CA PRO A 6 25.11 47.28 16.14
C PRO A 6 23.69 47.85 15.96
N SER A 7 23.54 49.16 15.71
CA SER A 7 22.26 49.81 15.39
C SER A 7 21.78 49.60 13.94
N SER A 8 22.59 49.00 13.07
CA SER A 8 22.27 48.77 11.66
C SER A 8 21.62 47.40 11.38
N ILE A 9 21.49 46.55 12.41
CA ILE A 9 20.82 45.26 12.26
C ILE A 9 19.31 45.52 12.33
N PRO A 10 18.52 45.12 11.32
CA PRO A 10 17.08 45.29 11.40
C PRO A 10 16.56 44.56 12.64
N THR A 11 15.72 45.21 13.43
CA THR A 11 15.15 44.68 14.70
C THR A 11 14.44 43.34 14.54
N SER A 12 14.14 42.89 13.32
CA SER A 12 13.64 41.55 13.02
C SER A 12 14.68 40.43 13.09
N ALA A 13 15.98 40.75 13.12
CA ALA A 13 17.09 39.81 13.11
C ALA A 13 17.88 39.82 14.44
N ASP A 14 17.45 40.60 15.44
CA ASP A 14 18.08 40.66 16.76
C ASP A 14 17.60 39.51 17.65
N PRO A 15 18.49 38.57 18.07
CA PRO A 15 18.13 37.43 18.93
C PRO A 15 17.68 37.82 20.34
N ARG A 16 17.93 39.07 20.78
CA ARG A 16 17.46 39.59 22.08
C ARG A 16 16.00 40.03 22.03
N THR A 17 15.43 40.18 20.83
CA THR A 17 14.04 40.59 20.64
C THR A 17 13.15 39.37 20.51
N HIS A 18 12.30 39.10 21.51
CA HIS A 18 11.32 38.00 21.48
C HIS A 18 10.10 38.31 20.61
N ARG A 19 10.29 39.00 19.48
CA ARG A 19 9.19 39.28 18.56
C ARG A 19 8.73 37.96 17.92
N PRO A 20 7.42 37.66 17.88
CA PRO A 20 6.94 36.48 17.18
C PRO A 20 7.29 36.59 15.70
N THR A 21 8.22 35.75 15.24
CA THR A 21 8.54 35.65 13.82
C THR A 21 7.39 34.94 13.13
N LYS A 22 7.02 35.40 11.92
CA LYS A 22 6.02 34.71 11.10
C LYS A 22 6.57 33.31 10.82
N LYS A 23 5.94 32.27 11.41
CA LYS A 23 6.26 30.87 11.12
C LYS A 23 6.09 30.65 9.64
N ARG A 24 7.19 30.50 8.89
CA ARG A 24 7.14 30.12 7.49
C ARG A 24 6.63 28.68 7.43
N ALA A 25 5.65 28.42 6.57
CA ALA A 25 5.30 27.05 6.23
C ALA A 25 6.54 26.39 5.61
N LEU A 26 7.16 25.47 6.35
CA LEU A 26 8.35 24.76 5.91
C LEU A 26 7.97 23.87 4.72
N SER A 27 8.83 23.84 3.70
CA SER A 27 8.70 22.84 2.63
C SER A 27 8.82 21.42 3.22
N PRO A 28 8.23 20.39 2.59
CA PRO A 28 8.33 19.02 3.11
C PRO A 28 9.79 18.59 3.32
N THR A 29 10.69 18.96 2.40
CA THR A 29 12.13 18.73 2.52
C THR A 29 12.73 19.45 3.73
N SER A 30 12.32 20.68 4.01
CA SER A 30 12.81 21.44 5.16
C SER A 30 12.29 20.88 6.49
N ALA A 31 11.07 20.34 6.52
CA ALA A 31 10.53 19.67 7.71
C ALA A 31 11.28 18.36 8.00
N HIS A 32 11.58 17.57 6.96
CA HIS A 32 12.40 16.36 7.09
C HIS A 32 13.82 16.70 7.54
N ALA A 33 14.44 17.73 6.97
CA ALA A 33 15.78 18.17 7.37
C ALA A 33 15.84 18.60 8.84
N ALA A 34 14.81 19.29 9.34
CA ALA A 34 14.72 19.64 10.76
C ALA A 34 14.59 18.41 11.67
N SER A 35 13.79 17.41 11.26
CA SER A 35 13.67 16.13 11.98
C SER A 35 15.00 15.37 12.00
N LEU A 36 15.67 15.27 10.85
CA LEU A 36 17.00 14.66 10.75
C LEU A 36 18.03 15.40 11.60
N GLY A 37 18.03 16.74 11.59
CA GLY A 37 18.90 17.55 12.44
C GLY A 37 18.70 17.28 13.94
N ALA A 38 17.45 17.09 14.37
CA ALA A 38 17.15 16.71 15.76
C ALA A 38 17.63 15.29 16.11
N LEU A 39 17.50 14.34 15.19
CA LEU A 39 18.01 12.97 15.37
C LEU A 39 19.54 12.93 15.41
N PHE A 40 20.22 13.69 14.54
CA PHE A 40 21.68 13.75 14.49
C PHE A 40 22.31 14.52 15.66
N ALA A 41 21.54 15.34 16.40
CA ALA A 41 22.03 16.00 17.60
C ALA A 41 22.43 15.00 18.71
N LYS A 42 21.87 13.78 18.70
CA LYS A 42 22.14 12.71 19.67
C LYS A 42 22.24 11.36 18.95
N PRO A 43 23.37 11.06 18.28
CA PRO A 43 23.51 9.84 17.50
C PRO A 43 23.47 8.56 18.34
N ASP A 44 23.88 8.63 19.62
CA ASP A 44 23.90 7.47 20.52
C ASP A 44 22.53 7.14 21.14
N GLN A 45 21.49 7.95 20.87
CA GLN A 45 20.16 7.71 21.41
C GLN A 45 19.51 6.51 20.70
N ASN A 46 19.08 5.51 21.47
CA ASN A 46 18.31 4.39 20.93
C ASN A 46 16.93 4.89 20.47
N ILE A 47 16.64 4.71 19.18
CA ILE A 47 15.36 5.03 18.56
C ILE A 47 14.53 3.75 18.48
N ILE A 48 13.47 3.68 19.28
CA ILE A 48 12.49 2.58 19.21
C ILE A 48 11.59 2.81 18.00
N VAL A 49 11.89 2.11 16.91
CA VAL A 49 10.97 2.05 15.76
C VAL A 49 9.80 1.14 16.16
N PRO A 50 8.54 1.63 16.12
CA PRO A 50 7.41 0.78 16.46
C PRO A 50 7.35 -0.38 15.46
N SER A 51 7.31 -1.62 15.99
CA SER A 51 7.07 -2.80 15.17
C SER A 51 5.71 -2.67 14.46
N SER A 52 5.55 -3.30 13.29
CA SER A 52 4.27 -3.38 12.58
C SER A 52 3.14 -3.86 13.48
N SER A 53 3.43 -4.81 14.37
CA SER A 53 2.48 -5.28 15.39
C SER A 53 2.07 -4.20 16.38
N SER A 54 2.95 -3.24 16.72
CA SER A 54 2.64 -2.10 17.59
C SER A 54 1.71 -1.09 16.91
N LEU A 55 1.84 -0.93 15.59
CA LEU A 55 1.01 -0.03 14.78
C LEU A 55 -0.37 -0.63 14.49
N GLN A 56 -0.44 -1.96 14.45
CA GLN A 56 -1.66 -2.74 14.24
C GLN A 56 -2.32 -3.19 15.55
N GLN A 57 -1.80 -2.81 16.73
CA GLN A 57 -2.45 -3.19 17.97
C GLN A 57 -3.91 -2.71 17.92
N PRO A 58 -4.88 -3.62 18.08
CA PRO A 58 -6.26 -3.20 18.22
C PRO A 58 -6.32 -2.20 19.38
N LYS A 59 -7.19 -1.19 19.26
CA LYS A 59 -7.44 -0.18 20.29
C LYS A 59 -7.56 -0.92 21.63
N ARG A 60 -6.52 -0.85 22.49
CA ARG A 60 -6.37 -1.50 23.81
C ARG A 60 -7.19 -2.78 24.00
N PRO A 61 -6.55 -3.98 24.07
CA PRO A 61 -7.30 -5.22 24.27
C PRO A 61 -8.22 -5.07 25.47
N ARG A 62 -9.51 -5.39 25.27
CA ARG A 62 -10.48 -5.31 26.35
C ARG A 62 -10.00 -6.16 27.50
N HIS A 63 -10.15 -5.62 28.71
CA HIS A 63 -10.13 -6.45 29.88
C HIS A 63 -11.30 -7.44 29.74
N LEU A 64 -10.97 -8.72 29.62
CA LEU A 64 -11.98 -9.78 29.68
C LEU A 64 -12.84 -9.55 30.93
N PRO A 65 -14.16 -9.75 30.84
CA PRO A 65 -15.00 -9.68 32.03
C PRO A 65 -14.44 -10.65 33.08
N PRO A 66 -14.27 -10.21 34.34
CA PRO A 66 -13.74 -11.08 35.38
C PRO A 66 -14.65 -12.30 35.57
N GLU A 67 -14.06 -13.48 35.70
CA GLU A 67 -14.81 -14.73 35.84
C GLU A 67 -15.61 -14.79 37.15
N ILE A 68 -15.05 -14.27 38.24
CA ILE A 68 -15.68 -14.27 39.56
C ILE A 68 -15.82 -12.82 40.03
N VAL A 69 -17.06 -12.42 40.30
CA VAL A 69 -17.36 -11.16 40.99
C VAL A 69 -17.65 -11.50 42.45
N SER A 70 -16.72 -11.17 43.34
CA SER A 70 -16.81 -11.49 44.77
C SER A 70 -17.77 -10.60 45.57
N ASN A 71 -18.25 -9.50 44.98
CA ASN A 71 -18.94 -8.43 45.71
C ASN A 71 -20.43 -8.31 45.31
N VAL A 72 -21.07 -9.43 44.97
CA VAL A 72 -22.47 -9.44 44.53
C VAL A 72 -23.38 -9.43 45.77
N PRO A 73 -24.22 -8.39 45.97
CA PRO A 73 -25.23 -8.39 47.03
C PRO A 73 -26.29 -9.48 46.74
N GLY A 74 -26.89 -10.03 47.79
CA GLY A 74 -27.87 -11.11 47.65
C GLY A 74 -29.06 -10.74 46.74
N SER A 75 -29.68 -11.73 46.09
CA SER A 75 -30.71 -11.51 45.06
C SER A 75 -31.97 -10.78 45.53
N SER A 76 -32.24 -10.77 46.84
CA SER A 76 -33.36 -10.05 47.47
C SER A 76 -32.95 -8.71 48.09
N ALA A 77 -31.67 -8.33 48.01
CA ALA A 77 -31.22 -7.03 48.48
C ALA A 77 -31.79 -5.91 47.60
N GLY A 78 -32.17 -4.79 48.22
CA GLY A 78 -32.65 -3.62 47.50
C GLY A 78 -31.53 -2.90 46.74
N ALA A 79 -31.91 -1.94 45.89
CA ALA A 79 -30.94 -1.15 45.12
C ALA A 79 -30.05 -0.30 46.04
N GLY A 80 -28.74 -0.53 45.98
CA GLY A 80 -27.73 0.27 46.66
C GLY A 80 -27.44 1.59 45.92
N SER A 81 -26.82 2.54 46.61
CA SER A 81 -26.43 3.84 46.01
C SER A 81 -25.38 3.70 44.89
N GLY A 82 -24.61 2.60 44.89
CA GLY A 82 -23.60 2.30 43.87
C GLY A 82 -24.13 1.57 42.63
N ASP A 83 -25.34 1.01 42.68
CA ASP A 83 -25.85 0.11 41.64
C ASP A 83 -26.06 0.82 40.30
N PHE A 84 -26.45 2.09 40.36
CA PHE A 84 -26.55 2.94 39.17
C PHE A 84 -25.22 3.06 38.43
N HIS A 85 -24.12 3.24 39.16
CA HIS A 85 -22.80 3.36 38.55
C HIS A 85 -22.28 2.03 38.00
N LEU A 86 -22.57 0.93 38.69
CA LEU A 86 -22.28 -0.42 38.20
C LEU A 86 -23.00 -0.71 36.88
N TYR A 87 -24.30 -0.41 36.79
CA TYR A 87 -25.08 -0.53 35.57
C TYR A 87 -24.55 0.37 34.44
N LYS A 88 -24.24 1.63 34.74
CA LYS A 88 -23.69 2.57 33.74
C LYS A 88 -22.36 2.06 33.19
N ALA A 89 -21.49 1.52 34.05
CA ALA A 89 -20.21 0.96 33.65
C ALA A 89 -20.39 -0.33 32.84
N SER A 90 -21.23 -1.26 33.29
CA SER A 90 -21.48 -2.54 32.58
C SER A 90 -22.13 -2.30 31.21
N ARG A 91 -23.14 -1.43 31.14
CA ARG A 91 -23.79 -1.06 29.88
C ARG A 91 -22.82 -0.40 28.90
N ARG A 92 -21.95 0.48 29.38
CA ARG A 92 -20.92 1.11 28.54
C ARG A 92 -19.95 0.06 27.98
N ARG A 93 -19.45 -0.86 28.82
CA ARG A 93 -18.58 -1.96 28.38
C ARG A 93 -19.28 -2.84 27.33
N GLU A 94 -20.57 -3.11 27.51
CA GLU A 94 -21.36 -3.94 26.60
C GLU A 94 -21.66 -3.25 25.27
N TYR A 95 -21.96 -1.96 25.26
CA TYR A 95 -22.12 -1.20 24.02
C TYR A 95 -20.82 -1.06 23.26
N GLU A 96 -19.72 -0.82 23.97
CA GLU A 96 -18.40 -0.93 23.36
C GLU A 96 -18.26 -2.34 22.77
N ARG A 97 -18.69 -3.41 23.47
CA ARG A 97 -18.61 -4.84 23.07
C ARG A 97 -19.25 -5.12 21.73
N LEU A 98 -20.53 -4.80 21.63
CA LEU A 98 -21.31 -4.97 20.42
C LEU A 98 -20.73 -4.14 19.28
N ARG A 99 -20.35 -2.88 19.56
CA ARG A 99 -19.80 -2.00 18.53
C ARG A 99 -18.53 -2.53 17.88
N GLU A 100 -17.56 -3.03 18.65
CA GLU A 100 -16.33 -3.56 18.03
C GLU A 100 -16.60 -4.86 17.29
N MET A 101 -17.46 -5.74 17.82
CA MET A 101 -17.86 -6.96 17.11
C MET A 101 -18.50 -6.62 15.75
N ASP A 102 -19.38 -5.63 15.71
CA ASP A 102 -20.00 -5.16 14.47
C ASP A 102 -18.97 -4.51 13.53
N GLU A 103 -18.02 -3.72 14.06
CA GLU A 103 -16.91 -3.12 13.29
C GLU A 103 -15.98 -4.19 12.70
N GLU A 104 -15.65 -5.24 13.44
CA GLU A 104 -14.83 -6.37 13.00
C GLU A 104 -15.53 -7.21 11.93
N LEU A 105 -16.82 -7.52 12.12
CA LEU A 105 -17.63 -8.22 11.13
C LEU A 105 -17.68 -7.43 9.81
N LYS A 106 -17.90 -6.12 9.90
CA LYS A 106 -17.92 -5.24 8.73
C LYS A 106 -16.57 -5.22 8.01
N GLN A 107 -15.46 -5.06 8.74
CA GLN A 107 -14.12 -5.07 8.16
C GLN A 107 -13.79 -6.43 7.50
N SER A 108 -14.18 -7.53 8.12
CA SER A 108 -14.00 -8.88 7.56
C SER A 108 -14.77 -9.06 6.26
N GLN A 109 -16.04 -8.64 6.23
CA GLN A 109 -16.86 -8.68 5.01
C GLN A 109 -16.25 -7.83 3.89
N GLU A 110 -15.88 -6.58 4.20
CA GLU A 110 -15.24 -5.66 3.24
C GLU A 110 -13.91 -6.23 2.70
N GLN A 111 -13.11 -6.87 3.56
CA GLN A 111 -11.85 -7.49 3.15
C GLN A 111 -12.09 -8.68 2.21
N VAL A 112 -13.06 -9.55 2.52
CA VAL A 112 -13.43 -10.69 1.66
C VAL A 112 -13.95 -10.22 0.31
N GLU A 113 -14.80 -9.19 0.27
CA GLU A 113 -15.29 -8.60 -0.97
C GLU A 113 -14.17 -7.96 -1.79
N PHE A 114 -13.27 -7.25 -1.13
CA PHE A 114 -12.10 -6.65 -1.76
C PHE A 114 -11.20 -7.72 -2.40
N GLU A 115 -10.89 -8.79 -1.67
CA GLU A 115 -10.06 -9.89 -2.15
C GLU A 115 -10.70 -10.62 -3.34
N LYS A 116 -12.01 -10.89 -3.28
CA LYS A 116 -12.76 -11.46 -4.40
C LYS A 116 -12.67 -10.56 -5.64
N SER A 117 -12.98 -9.27 -5.49
CA SER A 117 -12.94 -8.32 -6.62
C SER A 117 -11.54 -8.15 -7.20
N ARG A 118 -10.50 -8.19 -6.35
CA ARG A 118 -9.10 -8.13 -6.76
C ARG A 118 -8.71 -9.37 -7.55
N ALA A 119 -9.09 -10.56 -7.08
CA ALA A 119 -8.80 -11.82 -7.76
C ALA A 119 -9.48 -11.89 -9.13
N GLU A 120 -10.72 -11.42 -9.26
CA GLU A 120 -11.44 -11.37 -10.54
C GLU A 120 -10.77 -10.43 -11.55
N LYS A 121 -10.36 -9.23 -11.12
CA LYS A 121 -9.63 -8.28 -11.96
C LYS A 121 -8.30 -8.87 -12.45
N LEU A 122 -7.53 -9.47 -11.54
CA LEU A 122 -6.27 -10.13 -11.89
C LEU A 122 -6.47 -11.27 -12.88
N LYS A 123 -7.49 -12.13 -12.69
CA LYS A 123 -7.83 -13.20 -13.65
C LYS A 123 -8.17 -12.64 -15.02
N ARG A 124 -8.98 -11.57 -15.10
CA ARG A 124 -9.35 -10.92 -16.36
C ARG A 124 -8.14 -10.36 -17.09
N ASP A 125 -7.21 -9.75 -16.37
CA ASP A 125 -5.97 -9.21 -16.93
C ASP A 125 -5.02 -10.34 -17.37
N GLU A 126 -4.92 -11.42 -16.60
CA GLU A 126 -4.18 -12.62 -16.97
C GLU A 126 -4.74 -13.28 -18.23
N GLU A 127 -6.05 -13.41 -18.37
CA GLU A 127 -6.68 -13.97 -19.57
C GLU A 127 -6.41 -13.11 -20.81
N ARG A 128 -6.50 -11.79 -20.67
CA ARG A 128 -6.18 -10.85 -21.75
C ARG A 128 -4.70 -10.92 -22.15
N THR A 129 -3.81 -10.98 -21.17
CA THR A 129 -2.36 -11.09 -21.42
C THR A 129 -1.97 -12.45 -22.00
N LYS A 130 -2.57 -13.56 -21.54
CA LYS A 130 -2.39 -14.91 -22.10
C LYS A 130 -2.84 -14.96 -23.57
N LYS A 131 -4.06 -14.50 -23.88
CA LYS A 131 -4.57 -14.44 -25.27
C LYS A 131 -3.64 -13.62 -26.19
N ASN A 132 -3.14 -12.49 -25.71
CA ASN A 132 -2.22 -11.65 -26.48
C ASN A 132 -0.83 -12.27 -26.63
N ARG A 133 -0.33 -12.97 -25.60
CA ARG A 133 0.93 -13.72 -25.65
C ARG A 133 0.85 -14.86 -26.65
N GLU A 134 -0.19 -15.68 -26.60
CA GLU A 134 -0.42 -16.77 -27.55
C GLU A 134 -0.50 -16.26 -29.00
N LYS A 135 -1.20 -15.14 -29.25
CA LYS A 135 -1.23 -14.51 -30.59
C LYS A 135 0.17 -14.13 -31.07
N ARG A 136 1.00 -13.53 -30.19
CA ARG A 136 2.38 -13.15 -30.51
C ARG A 136 3.27 -14.38 -30.74
N GLU A 137 3.13 -15.42 -29.95
CA GLU A 137 3.89 -16.67 -30.09
C GLU A 137 3.52 -17.42 -31.38
N LYS A 138 2.22 -17.51 -31.71
CA LYS A 138 1.76 -18.06 -32.99
C LYS A 138 2.34 -17.27 -34.19
N MET A 139 2.36 -15.94 -34.12
CA MET A 139 2.99 -15.11 -35.16
C MET A 139 4.51 -15.32 -35.24
N LYS A 140 5.21 -15.40 -34.10
CA LYS A 140 6.64 -15.69 -34.05
C LYS A 140 6.96 -17.06 -34.63
N ALA A 141 6.18 -18.09 -34.28
CA ALA A 141 6.34 -19.44 -34.80
C ALA A 141 6.11 -19.51 -36.32
N ARG A 142 5.10 -18.82 -36.86
CA ARG A 142 4.88 -18.71 -38.31
C ARG A 142 6.05 -18.00 -39.02
N LYS A 143 6.55 -16.89 -38.47
CA LYS A 143 7.72 -16.17 -39.01
C LYS A 143 9.00 -17.00 -38.97
N ALA A 144 9.22 -17.75 -37.88
CA ALA A 144 10.38 -18.64 -37.75
C ALA A 144 10.32 -19.77 -38.81
N LYS A 145 9.17 -20.42 -38.98
CA LYS A 145 8.97 -21.45 -40.02
C LYS A 145 9.15 -20.90 -41.44
N GLY A 146 8.69 -19.68 -41.72
CA GLY A 146 8.89 -19.03 -43.01
C GLY A 146 10.35 -18.66 -43.30
N LYS A 147 11.16 -18.37 -42.25
CA LYS A 147 12.60 -18.11 -42.40
C LYS A 147 13.44 -19.39 -42.55
N THR A 148 13.03 -20.50 -41.93
CA THR A 148 13.74 -21.79 -42.09
C THR A 148 13.35 -22.54 -43.37
N GLY A 149 12.24 -22.17 -44.03
CA GLY A 149 11.80 -22.74 -45.30
C GLY A 149 12.12 -21.89 -46.55
N SER A 150 12.79 -20.74 -46.38
CA SER A 150 13.20 -19.86 -47.48
C SER A 150 14.72 -19.68 -47.48
N GLY A 151 15.42 -20.79 -47.50
CA GLY A 151 16.67 -20.89 -48.24
C GLY A 151 16.32 -21.54 -49.57
N GLU A 152 16.55 -20.80 -50.66
CA GLU A 152 16.50 -21.20 -52.08
C GLU A 152 15.27 -20.78 -52.91
N ALA A 153 15.57 -19.93 -53.91
CA ALA A 153 14.91 -19.71 -55.20
C ALA A 153 13.66 -18.78 -55.37
N THR A 154 13.96 -17.62 -56.00
CA THR A 154 13.30 -16.98 -57.17
C THR A 154 12.01 -16.16 -57.06
N SER A 155 12.17 -14.83 -57.28
CA SER A 155 11.48 -13.94 -58.24
C SER A 155 10.07 -14.30 -58.77
N GLY A 156 9.12 -13.35 -58.66
CA GLY A 156 8.04 -13.17 -59.68
C GLY A 156 6.61 -12.91 -59.18
N VAL A 157 6.20 -11.63 -59.19
CA VAL A 157 4.95 -11.03 -59.74
C VAL A 157 3.59 -11.80 -59.74
N ASN A 158 2.58 -11.09 -59.19
CA ASN A 158 1.11 -11.04 -59.47
C ASN A 158 0.15 -12.22 -59.20
N GLY A 159 -1.01 -11.89 -58.59
CA GLY A 159 -2.25 -12.67 -58.65
C GLY A 159 -3.28 -12.38 -57.55
N CYS A 160 -4.27 -11.52 -57.86
CA CYS A 160 -5.49 -11.21 -57.10
C CYS A 160 -6.47 -12.41 -57.03
N GLN A 161 -7.23 -12.64 -55.95
CA GLN A 161 -8.69 -12.39 -55.73
C GLN A 161 -9.10 -13.40 -54.62
N GLY A 162 -10.03 -13.21 -53.68
CA GLY A 162 -11.03 -12.19 -53.36
C GLY A 162 -12.05 -12.80 -52.37
N SER A 163 -12.83 -11.93 -51.72
CA SER A 163 -14.06 -12.16 -50.91
C SER A 163 -13.88 -12.38 -49.39
N SER A 164 -14.54 -11.69 -48.46
CA SER A 164 -15.39 -10.48 -48.45
C SER A 164 -15.86 -10.24 -47.00
N ARG A 165 -15.72 -8.99 -46.51
CA ARG A 165 -16.67 -8.18 -45.69
C ARG A 165 -17.23 -8.75 -44.35
N GLU A 166 -17.36 -8.01 -43.25
CA GLU A 166 -17.73 -6.60 -43.08
C GLU A 166 -16.99 -5.85 -41.96
N GLU A 167 -17.05 -4.53 -42.05
CA GLU A 167 -16.47 -3.50 -41.20
C GLU A 167 -17.39 -3.12 -40.02
N ASP A 168 -16.81 -2.62 -38.94
CA ASP A 168 -17.40 -1.52 -38.19
C ASP A 168 -16.29 -0.50 -37.87
N VAL A 169 -16.64 0.76 -38.09
CA VAL A 169 -15.75 1.90 -38.29
C VAL A 169 -15.81 2.78 -37.05
N GLY A 170 -14.65 3.22 -36.55
CA GLY A 170 -14.58 4.16 -35.44
C GLY A 170 -13.21 4.76 -35.27
N ALA A 171 -12.74 5.47 -36.30
CA ALA A 171 -11.55 6.31 -36.24
C ALA A 171 -11.95 7.74 -35.82
N GLY A 172 -11.31 8.25 -34.77
CA GLY A 172 -11.18 9.68 -34.49
C GLY A 172 -9.72 9.92 -34.11
N GLY A 173 -8.97 10.54 -35.01
CA GLY A 173 -7.56 10.90 -34.81
C GLY A 173 -7.36 12.41 -34.67
N ASP A 174 -6.09 12.74 -34.40
CA ASP A 174 -5.40 14.04 -34.48
C ASP A 174 -4.98 14.58 -33.10
N GLY A 175 -3.76 15.06 -32.84
CA GLY A 175 -2.62 15.34 -33.71
C GLY A 175 -1.32 15.35 -32.88
N GLY A 176 -0.19 15.33 -33.58
CA GLY A 176 1.13 15.18 -32.97
C GLY A 176 1.66 16.43 -32.27
N ASN A 177 2.60 16.22 -31.35
CA ASN A 177 3.72 17.13 -31.19
C ASN A 177 4.96 16.34 -30.72
N THR A 178 6.00 16.37 -31.55
CA THR A 178 7.36 15.92 -31.22
C THR A 178 8.04 16.99 -30.37
N ASP A 179 8.57 16.62 -29.20
CA ASP A 179 9.68 17.36 -28.59
C ASP A 179 10.72 16.38 -28.03
N ASN A 180 11.97 16.78 -28.21
CA ASN A 180 13.19 16.00 -28.22
C ASN A 180 13.88 16.19 -26.87
N GLY A 181 14.15 15.11 -26.13
CA GLY A 181 14.77 15.19 -24.81
C GLY A 181 15.67 14.01 -24.52
N GLN A 182 16.97 14.20 -24.75
CA GLN A 182 18.04 13.23 -24.50
C GLN A 182 18.10 12.83 -23.02
N GLY A 183 18.24 11.53 -22.75
CA GLY A 183 18.33 10.98 -21.39
C GLY A 183 18.85 9.54 -21.35
N ARG A 184 20.17 9.43 -21.50
CA ARG A 184 21.10 8.31 -21.20
C ARG A 184 20.50 7.18 -20.32
N ARG A 185 20.40 5.96 -20.87
CA ARG A 185 20.11 4.72 -20.13
C ARG A 185 21.43 4.08 -19.66
N GLU A 186 21.57 3.84 -18.36
CA GLU A 186 22.58 2.95 -17.77
C GLU A 186 21.91 1.62 -17.33
N PRO A 187 22.64 0.50 -17.32
CA PRO A 187 22.06 -0.84 -17.18
C PRO A 187 21.82 -1.23 -15.71
N ARG A 188 20.73 -1.99 -15.51
CA ARG A 188 20.40 -2.69 -14.27
C ARG A 188 21.36 -3.86 -14.06
N GLN A 189 21.90 -3.98 -12.84
CA GLN A 189 22.54 -5.19 -12.36
C GLN A 189 21.57 -5.91 -11.41
N ASP A 190 21.07 -7.05 -11.86
CA ASP A 190 20.36 -8.03 -11.06
C ASP A 190 21.39 -8.82 -10.24
N ALA A 191 21.37 -8.66 -8.91
CA ALA A 191 22.08 -9.55 -8.00
C ALA A 191 21.07 -10.49 -7.34
N GLN A 192 21.07 -11.74 -7.81
CA GLN A 192 20.39 -12.87 -7.21
C GLN A 192 21.09 -13.21 -5.88
N GLN A 193 20.36 -13.19 -4.76
CA GLN A 193 20.73 -13.94 -3.57
C GLN A 193 19.68 -15.03 -3.36
N VAL A 194 20.11 -16.27 -3.56
CA VAL A 194 19.36 -17.49 -3.33
C VAL A 194 19.57 -17.86 -1.86
N SER A 195 18.56 -17.68 -1.01
CA SER A 195 18.54 -18.25 0.34
C SER A 195 17.77 -19.56 0.31
N VAL A 196 18.49 -20.67 0.48
CA VAL A 196 17.94 -22.03 0.58
C VAL A 196 17.21 -22.16 1.93
N ALA A 197 15.88 -22.18 1.90
CA ALA A 197 15.06 -22.51 3.06
C ALA A 197 14.74 -24.02 3.05
N ALA A 198 15.02 -24.68 4.18
CA ALA A 198 14.75 -26.10 4.40
C ALA A 198 13.25 -26.43 4.32
N PRO A 199 12.85 -27.63 3.86
CA PRO A 199 11.45 -28.01 3.82
C PRO A 199 10.91 -28.25 5.23
N ALA A 200 9.88 -27.49 5.62
CA ALA A 200 9.11 -27.74 6.82
C ALA A 200 8.32 -29.04 6.65
N VAL A 201 8.46 -29.94 7.63
CA VAL A 201 7.75 -31.21 7.74
C VAL A 201 6.25 -30.94 7.86
N GLY A 202 5.46 -31.41 6.90
CA GLY A 202 4.01 -31.30 6.92
C GLY A 202 3.39 -32.17 8.01
N LEU A 203 2.40 -31.64 8.73
CA LEU A 203 1.52 -32.41 9.60
C LEU A 203 0.63 -33.30 8.70
N VAL A 204 0.80 -34.62 8.81
CA VAL A 204 -0.12 -35.61 8.23
C VAL A 204 -1.27 -35.77 9.23
N ILE A 205 -2.45 -35.26 8.89
CA ILE A 205 -3.68 -35.56 9.61
C ILE A 205 -4.16 -36.91 9.08
N HIS A 206 -4.13 -37.93 9.95
CA HIS A 206 -4.80 -39.19 9.70
C HIS A 206 -6.25 -39.03 10.13
N ASP A 207 -7.17 -39.04 9.17
CA ASP A 207 -8.59 -39.25 9.43
C ASP A 207 -8.80 -40.75 9.68
N ASP A 208 -8.77 -41.16 10.95
CA ASP A 208 -9.24 -42.48 11.40
C ASP A 208 -10.57 -42.30 12.17
N ASP A 209 -11.61 -42.92 11.59
CA ASP A 209 -12.99 -43.22 12.06
C ASP A 209 -13.96 -42.09 12.48
#